data_AF-A0A0B2QM80-F1
#
_entry.id   AF-A0A0B2QM80-F1
#
_cell.length_a   1.000
_cell.length_b   1.000
_cell.length_c   1.000
_cell.angle_alpha   90.00
_cell.angle_beta   90.00
_cell.angle_gamma   90.00
#
_symmetry.space_group_name_H-M   'P 1'
#
loop_
_entity.id
_entity.type
_entity.pdbx_description
1 polymer ?
#
loop_
_entity_poly.entity_id
_entity_poly.type
_entity_poly.pdbx_seq_one_letter_code
_entity_poly.pdbx_strand_id
1 'polypeptide(L)'
;KRTRGYAYMLDVWDLPDGEFILVEVDHWGNPMGWEGKTLLNAIGSLVRRHQCAPINFLSWKDMPKDYITDMVELIQVCKFRFVPELTEQTKKILIDDMSLKWRQFKYELKSKGYDESKTKEEMIAHIPDPRVDPSQYRDLVHYWCSEKGQKISNINKRSRSKYEDLHCMGTNNLPRRIHEMTTKAKGVQPSRAEIYIDTRTRKDGSIVTEKAVIVIDERKKKMVEAESSQNLQSTQDSTDWTNDIYSKVKGPEKRGRVRCLGKLPHQASSSQSSYTNNRIQKLENLLGNLVAVLKVLFAEDPQINQVLEAIDQ
;
A
#
# COMPACT_ATOMS: atom_id res chain seq x y z
N LYS A 1 18.53 20.22 13.05
CA LYS A 1 17.63 19.03 12.99
C LYS A 1 18.34 17.94 12.19
N ARG A 2 18.68 16.79 12.80
CA ARG A 2 19.15 15.62 12.02
C ARG A 2 18.01 15.16 11.12
N THR A 3 18.14 15.32 9.81
CA THR A 3 17.26 14.70 8.83
C THR A 3 17.69 13.25 8.66
N ARG A 4 16.74 12.32 8.68
CA ARG A 4 17.02 10.91 8.41
C ARG A 4 17.46 10.78 6.95
N GLY A 5 18.61 10.14 6.71
CA GLY A 5 19.11 9.88 5.36
C GLY A 5 18.23 8.91 4.57
N TYR A 6 18.58 8.69 3.31
CA TYR A 6 17.86 7.75 2.44
C TYR A 6 18.01 6.31 2.94
N ALA A 7 16.92 5.54 2.91
CA ALA A 7 16.97 4.11 3.15
C ALA A 7 17.40 3.39 1.87
N TYR A 8 18.60 2.80 1.89
CA TYR A 8 19.15 2.04 0.77
C TYR A 8 18.68 0.58 0.77
N MET A 9 18.17 0.08 1.90
CA MET A 9 17.71 -1.29 2.07
C MET A 9 18.81 -2.33 1.76
N LEU A 10 20.06 -2.04 2.14
CA LEU A 10 21.20 -2.95 1.94
C LEU A 10 20.95 -4.31 2.60
N ASP A 11 20.39 -4.32 3.82
CA ASP A 11 19.98 -5.56 4.51
C ASP A 11 19.00 -6.43 3.70
N VAL A 12 18.28 -5.85 2.74
CA VAL A 12 17.45 -6.60 1.79
C VAL A 12 18.26 -6.97 0.56
N TRP A 13 18.91 -6.00 -0.10
CA TRP A 13 19.54 -6.23 -1.40
C TRP A 13 20.78 -7.11 -1.33
N ASP A 14 21.50 -7.05 -0.21
CA ASP A 14 22.72 -7.82 0.05
C ASP A 14 22.43 -9.18 0.71
N LEU A 15 21.15 -9.60 0.78
CA LEU A 15 20.80 -10.96 1.19
C LEU A 15 21.56 -11.99 0.35
N PRO A 16 22.21 -12.99 0.98
CA PRO A 16 22.90 -14.07 0.28
C PRO A 16 21.98 -14.80 -0.71
N ASP A 17 22.59 -15.37 -1.74
CA ASP A 17 21.86 -16.19 -2.69
C ASP A 17 21.24 -17.40 -1.97
N GLY A 18 19.94 -17.62 -2.18
CA GLY A 18 19.16 -18.65 -1.50
C GLY A 18 18.40 -18.15 -0.27
N GLU A 19 18.75 -17.00 0.30
CA GLU A 19 17.99 -16.37 1.38
C GLU A 19 16.87 -15.48 0.85
N PHE A 20 15.76 -15.43 1.58
CA PHE A 20 14.60 -14.62 1.20
C PHE A 20 13.79 -14.16 2.42
N ILE A 21 13.06 -13.08 2.25
CA ILE A 21 12.10 -12.57 3.23
C ILE A 21 10.71 -13.10 2.89
N LEU A 22 10.10 -13.83 3.83
CA LEU A 22 8.74 -14.31 3.69
C LEU A 22 7.74 -13.18 3.98
N VAL A 23 6.83 -12.91 3.06
CA VAL A 23 5.84 -11.82 3.17
C VAL A 23 4.44 -12.40 3.17
N GLU A 24 3.75 -12.23 4.29
CA GLU A 24 2.32 -12.55 4.36
C GLU A 24 1.48 -11.49 3.63
N VAL A 25 0.49 -11.95 2.87
CA VAL A 25 -0.48 -11.07 2.21
C VAL A 25 -1.89 -11.31 2.73
N ASP A 26 -2.69 -10.25 2.78
CA ASP A 26 -4.12 -10.37 3.11
C ASP A 26 -4.88 -11.06 1.97
N HIS A 27 -6.16 -11.34 2.20
CA HIS A 27 -7.02 -11.99 1.20
C HIS A 27 -7.28 -11.12 -0.05
N TRP A 28 -6.83 -9.86 -0.05
CA TRP A 28 -6.81 -9.00 -1.24
C TRP A 28 -5.41 -8.91 -1.87
N GLY A 29 -4.41 -9.66 -1.39
CA GLY A 29 -3.05 -9.63 -1.90
C GLY A 29 -2.22 -8.43 -1.42
N ASN A 30 -2.65 -7.70 -0.38
CA ASN A 30 -1.83 -6.62 0.17
C ASN A 30 -0.80 -7.17 1.17
N PRO A 31 0.48 -6.76 1.08
CA PRO A 31 1.49 -7.12 2.09
C PRO A 31 1.13 -6.63 3.49
N MET A 32 1.24 -7.52 4.48
CA MET A 32 0.97 -7.28 5.89
C MET A 32 2.25 -7.39 6.75
N GLY A 33 2.12 -7.11 8.05
CA GLY A 33 3.19 -7.32 9.02
C GLY A 33 4.39 -6.39 8.85
N TRP A 34 5.51 -6.78 9.47
CA TRP A 34 6.77 -6.04 9.40
C TRP A 34 7.49 -6.29 8.07
N GLU A 35 7.39 -7.50 7.54
CA GLU A 35 7.96 -7.98 6.30
C GLU A 35 7.31 -7.27 5.11
N GLY A 36 5.99 -7.07 5.13
CA GLY A 36 5.30 -6.25 4.14
C GLY A 36 5.73 -4.78 4.17
N LYS A 37 6.05 -4.23 5.35
CA LYS A 37 6.66 -2.89 5.45
C LYS A 37 8.06 -2.89 4.83
N THR A 38 8.87 -3.90 5.12
CA THR A 38 10.21 -4.06 4.55
C THR A 38 10.16 -4.14 3.02
N LEU A 39 9.24 -4.95 2.47
CA LEU A 39 8.95 -5.02 1.04
C LEU A 39 8.59 -3.66 0.43
N LEU A 40 7.68 -2.91 1.05
CA LEU A 40 7.31 -1.58 0.56
C LEU A 40 8.46 -0.58 0.61
N ASN A 41 9.36 -0.69 1.59
CA ASN A 41 10.56 0.13 1.65
C ASN A 41 11.57 -0.30 0.57
N ALA A 42 11.74 -1.61 0.34
CA ALA A 42 12.55 -2.15 -0.74
C ALA A 42 12.06 -1.66 -2.10
N ILE A 43 10.77 -1.77 -2.40
CA ILE A 43 10.14 -1.19 -3.61
C ILE A 43 10.49 0.30 -3.71
N GLY A 44 10.37 1.05 -2.62
CA GLY A 44 10.69 2.47 -2.58
C GLY A 44 12.15 2.77 -2.92
N SER A 45 13.09 1.96 -2.46
CA SER A 45 14.51 2.08 -2.80
C SER A 45 14.79 1.70 -4.27
N LEU A 46 14.10 0.68 -4.78
CA LEU A 46 14.23 0.18 -6.15
C LEU A 46 13.80 1.22 -7.18
N VAL A 47 12.59 1.78 -7.04
CA VAL A 47 12.05 2.76 -8.01
C VAL A 47 12.75 4.13 -7.96
N ARG A 48 13.70 4.32 -7.03
CA ARG A 48 14.54 5.52 -6.95
C ARG A 48 15.89 5.34 -7.63
N ARG A 49 16.22 4.13 -8.10
CA ARG A 49 17.40 3.85 -8.93
C ARG A 49 17.09 4.20 -10.37
N HIS A 50 17.88 5.10 -10.95
CA HIS A 50 17.66 5.60 -12.32
C HIS A 50 17.78 4.50 -13.40
N GLN A 51 18.49 3.41 -13.12
CA GLN A 51 18.60 2.23 -13.97
C GLN A 51 17.33 1.37 -13.96
N CYS A 52 16.60 1.36 -12.84
CA CYS A 52 15.41 0.50 -12.68
C CYS A 52 14.12 1.23 -13.05
N ALA A 53 13.99 2.50 -12.69
CA ALA A 53 12.78 3.29 -12.95
C ALA A 53 13.15 4.71 -13.41
N PRO A 54 13.48 4.88 -14.70
CA PRO A 54 13.87 6.17 -15.25
C PRO A 54 12.81 7.25 -15.01
N ILE A 55 13.24 8.46 -14.66
CA ILE A 55 12.32 9.55 -14.28
C ILE A 55 11.90 10.45 -15.45
N ASN A 56 12.57 10.32 -16.59
CA ASN A 56 12.31 11.07 -17.82
C ASN A 56 10.99 10.67 -18.51
N PHE A 57 10.48 9.46 -18.28
CA PHE A 57 9.12 9.11 -18.69
C PHE A 57 8.09 9.98 -17.96
N LEU A 58 7.08 10.50 -18.67
CA LEU A 58 6.08 11.40 -18.08
C LEU A 58 5.07 10.65 -17.22
N SER A 59 4.54 9.54 -17.74
CA SER A 59 3.62 8.64 -17.05
C SER A 59 4.26 7.27 -16.80
N TRP A 60 3.80 6.60 -15.75
CA TRP A 60 4.16 5.20 -15.49
C TRP A 60 3.75 4.27 -16.65
N LYS A 61 2.67 4.62 -17.37
CA LYS A 61 2.18 3.86 -18.52
C LYS A 61 3.08 4.01 -19.76
N ASP A 62 3.90 5.06 -19.79
CA ASP A 62 4.82 5.34 -20.91
C ASP A 62 6.16 4.60 -20.70
N MET A 63 6.42 4.10 -19.49
CA MET A 63 7.61 3.32 -19.18
C MET A 63 7.55 1.97 -19.91
N PRO A 64 8.62 1.56 -20.62
CA PRO A 64 8.67 0.25 -21.26
C PRO A 64 8.41 -0.86 -20.25
N LYS A 65 7.71 -1.91 -20.71
CA LYS A 65 7.26 -3.00 -19.84
C LYS A 65 8.43 -3.73 -19.18
N ASP A 66 9.56 -3.85 -19.87
CA ASP A 66 10.74 -4.58 -19.40
C ASP A 66 11.26 -4.02 -18.08
N TYR A 67 11.35 -2.69 -17.92
CA TYR A 67 11.71 -2.06 -16.63
C TYR A 67 10.78 -2.51 -15.49
N ILE A 68 9.48 -2.62 -15.76
CA ILE A 68 8.49 -3.03 -14.76
C ILE A 68 8.65 -4.53 -14.46
N THR A 69 8.82 -5.36 -15.49
CA THR A 69 9.05 -6.80 -15.36
C THR A 69 10.31 -7.08 -14.55
N ASP A 70 11.44 -6.46 -14.91
CA ASP A 70 12.73 -6.63 -14.24
C ASP A 70 12.65 -6.24 -12.76
N MET A 71 11.98 -5.12 -12.44
CA MET A 71 11.76 -4.71 -11.05
C MET A 71 10.90 -5.70 -10.27
N VAL A 72 9.91 -6.29 -10.91
CA VAL A 72 9.02 -7.28 -10.30
C VAL A 72 9.76 -8.59 -10.07
N GLU A 73 10.54 -9.06 -11.04
CA GLU A 73 11.38 -10.26 -10.93
C GLU A 73 12.44 -10.11 -9.84
N LEU A 74 13.10 -8.96 -9.77
CA LEU A 74 14.11 -8.70 -8.73
C LEU A 74 13.53 -8.75 -7.31
N ILE A 75 12.25 -8.38 -7.15
CA ILE A 75 11.55 -8.54 -5.87
C ILE A 75 11.19 -10.02 -5.62
N GLN A 76 10.60 -10.69 -6.62
CA GLN A 76 9.98 -12.01 -6.46
C GLN A 76 10.97 -13.17 -6.45
N VAL A 77 11.96 -13.11 -7.34
CA VAL A 77 12.89 -14.20 -7.59
C VAL A 77 14.06 -14.11 -6.63
N CYS A 78 14.53 -12.89 -6.36
CA CYS A 78 15.82 -12.74 -5.70
C CYS A 78 15.74 -12.47 -4.20
N LYS A 79 14.63 -11.91 -3.65
CA LYS A 79 14.65 -11.34 -2.29
C LYS A 79 13.41 -11.59 -1.44
N PHE A 80 12.23 -11.78 -2.04
CA PHE A 80 10.97 -11.96 -1.31
C PHE A 80 10.18 -13.18 -1.79
N ARG A 81 9.67 -13.97 -0.85
CA ARG A 81 8.68 -15.01 -1.10
C ARG A 81 7.35 -14.59 -0.48
N PHE A 82 6.24 -14.98 -1.08
CA PHE A 82 4.91 -14.55 -0.66
C PHE A 82 4.14 -15.72 -0.10
N VAL A 83 3.34 -15.46 0.94
CA VAL A 83 2.37 -16.45 1.41
C VAL A 83 0.98 -15.86 1.67
N PRO A 84 -0.08 -16.40 1.06
CA PRO A 84 -0.09 -17.46 0.02
C PRO A 84 0.76 -17.11 -1.20
N GLU A 85 1.08 -18.12 -2.02
CA GLU A 85 1.93 -17.94 -3.20
C GLU A 85 1.42 -16.77 -4.06
N LEU A 86 2.36 -16.08 -4.69
CA LEU A 86 2.09 -14.85 -5.41
C LEU A 86 1.01 -15.05 -6.49
N THR A 87 -0.12 -14.37 -6.28
CA THR A 87 -1.19 -14.28 -7.27
C THR A 87 -1.00 -13.10 -8.22
N GLU A 88 -1.62 -13.14 -9.40
CA GLU A 88 -1.67 -12.00 -10.33
C GLU A 88 -2.24 -10.73 -9.68
N GLN A 89 -3.14 -10.89 -8.72
CA GLN A 89 -3.67 -9.79 -7.91
C GLN A 89 -2.59 -9.15 -7.03
N THR A 90 -1.80 -9.96 -6.32
CA THR A 90 -0.69 -9.47 -5.51
C THR A 90 0.34 -8.76 -6.38
N LYS A 91 0.72 -9.36 -7.52
CA LYS A 91 1.62 -8.75 -8.51
C LYS A 91 1.15 -7.38 -8.97
N LYS A 92 -0.14 -7.24 -9.28
CA LYS A 92 -0.75 -5.94 -9.64
C LYS A 92 -0.64 -4.91 -8.52
N ILE A 93 -0.86 -5.32 -7.26
CA ILE A 93 -0.70 -4.43 -6.09
C ILE A 93 0.74 -3.92 -5.98
N LEU A 94 1.73 -4.80 -6.17
CA LEU A 94 3.15 -4.41 -6.15
C LEU A 94 3.47 -3.39 -7.24
N ILE A 95 2.99 -3.61 -8.47
CA ILE A 95 3.16 -2.67 -9.59
C ILE A 95 2.49 -1.32 -9.27
N ASP A 96 1.30 -1.33 -8.68
CA ASP A 96 0.63 -0.10 -8.24
C ASP A 96 1.43 0.64 -7.15
N ASP A 97 2.10 -0.08 -6.25
CA ASP A 97 2.98 0.49 -5.23
C ASP A 97 4.26 1.07 -5.82
N MET A 98 4.88 0.37 -6.78
CA MET A 98 6.01 0.89 -7.56
C MET A 98 5.62 2.20 -8.25
N SER A 99 4.50 2.19 -8.98
CA SER A 99 3.96 3.35 -9.68
C SER A 99 3.71 4.53 -8.74
N LEU A 100 3.11 4.27 -7.57
CA LEU A 100 2.87 5.28 -6.56
C LEU A 100 4.16 5.89 -6.02
N LYS A 101 5.13 5.04 -5.63
CA LYS A 101 6.41 5.46 -5.06
C LYS A 101 7.29 6.19 -6.06
N TRP A 102 7.28 5.78 -7.33
CA TRP A 102 7.96 6.48 -8.42
C TRP A 102 7.37 7.88 -8.64
N ARG A 103 6.03 8.01 -8.67
CA ARG A 103 5.37 9.34 -8.75
C ARG A 103 5.70 10.21 -7.54
N GLN A 104 5.71 9.63 -6.34
CA GLN A 104 6.09 10.34 -5.11
C GLN A 104 7.54 10.82 -5.18
N PHE A 105 8.46 10.00 -5.66
CA PHE A 105 9.85 10.39 -5.84
C PHE A 105 9.99 11.56 -6.82
N LYS A 106 9.32 11.52 -7.98
CA LYS A 106 9.30 12.66 -8.92
C LYS A 106 8.73 13.94 -8.29
N TYR A 107 7.72 13.82 -7.43
CA TYR A 107 7.19 14.94 -6.67
C TYR A 107 8.20 15.48 -5.65
N GLU A 108 8.88 14.60 -4.90
CA GLU A 108 9.95 14.98 -3.96
C GLU A 108 11.08 15.73 -4.68
N LEU A 109 11.52 15.23 -5.85
CA LEU A 109 12.50 15.91 -6.68
C LEU A 109 12.02 17.29 -7.10
N LYS A 110 10.77 17.42 -7.59
CA LYS A 110 10.19 18.71 -7.96
C LYS A 110 10.14 19.67 -6.77
N SER A 111 9.75 19.18 -5.60
CA SER A 111 9.62 20.02 -4.39
C SER A 111 10.94 20.65 -3.93
N LYS A 112 12.08 20.01 -4.24
CA LYS A 112 13.43 20.47 -3.88
C LYS A 112 14.14 21.20 -5.02
N GLY A 113 13.89 20.77 -6.26
CA GLY A 113 14.62 21.19 -7.45
C GLY A 113 13.92 22.24 -8.31
N TYR A 114 12.60 22.43 -8.16
CA TYR A 114 11.85 23.43 -8.92
C TYR A 114 11.74 24.75 -8.17
N ASP A 115 12.19 25.82 -8.81
CA ASP A 115 12.14 27.19 -8.29
C ASP A 115 11.71 28.14 -9.41
N GLU A 116 10.61 28.87 -9.20
CA GLU A 116 10.05 29.78 -10.21
C GLU A 116 10.94 31.02 -10.43
N SER A 117 11.85 31.32 -9.49
CA SER A 117 12.78 32.44 -9.61
C SER A 117 14.06 32.12 -10.39
N LYS A 118 14.33 30.83 -10.66
CA LYS A 118 15.55 30.37 -11.33
C LYS A 118 15.30 30.09 -12.81
N THR A 119 16.37 30.16 -13.59
CA THR A 119 16.39 29.68 -14.97
C THR A 119 16.36 28.14 -15.01
N LYS A 120 16.04 27.58 -16.17
CA LYS A 120 16.01 26.11 -16.36
C LYS A 120 17.40 25.53 -16.16
N GLU A 121 18.41 26.22 -16.66
CA GLU A 121 19.81 25.82 -16.65
C GLU A 121 20.35 25.80 -15.22
N GLU A 122 20.00 26.80 -14.39
CA GLU A 122 20.31 26.80 -12.97
C GLU A 122 19.62 25.65 -12.23
N MET A 123 18.36 25.35 -12.54
CA MET A 123 17.65 24.20 -11.95
C MET A 123 18.33 22.88 -12.33
N ILE A 124 18.73 22.72 -13.60
CA ILE A 124 19.41 21.51 -14.11
C ILE A 124 20.77 21.31 -13.43
N ALA A 125 21.52 22.38 -13.20
CA ALA A 125 22.83 22.32 -12.54
C ALA A 125 22.73 21.87 -11.07
N HIS A 126 21.58 22.06 -10.41
CA HIS A 126 21.38 21.74 -9.00
C HIS A 126 20.49 20.49 -8.83
N ILE A 127 21.09 19.32 -8.98
CA ILE A 127 20.39 18.03 -8.78
C ILE A 127 20.18 17.78 -7.28
N PRO A 128 18.93 17.61 -6.80
CA PRO A 128 18.64 17.53 -5.36
C PRO A 128 18.88 16.14 -4.74
N ASP A 129 19.18 15.12 -5.54
CA ASP A 129 19.41 13.74 -5.07
C ASP A 129 20.52 13.06 -5.90
N PRO A 130 21.58 12.54 -5.26
CA PRO A 130 22.73 11.97 -5.97
C PRO A 130 22.43 10.68 -6.75
N ARG A 131 21.28 10.04 -6.51
CA ARG A 131 20.86 8.82 -7.23
C ARG A 131 20.19 9.12 -8.56
N VAL A 132 19.99 10.39 -8.88
CA VAL A 132 19.31 10.79 -10.10
C VAL A 132 20.32 10.96 -11.22
N ASP A 133 20.02 10.34 -12.35
CA ASP A 133 20.80 10.55 -13.57
C ASP A 133 20.64 12.00 -14.08
N PRO A 134 21.75 12.72 -14.37
CA PRO A 134 21.70 14.10 -14.84
C PRO A 134 20.89 14.30 -16.13
N SER A 135 20.97 13.36 -17.07
CA SER A 135 20.23 13.48 -18.34
C SER A 135 18.73 13.30 -18.11
N GLN A 136 18.34 12.33 -17.28
CA GLN A 136 16.93 12.11 -16.94
C GLN A 136 16.35 13.30 -16.16
N TYR A 137 17.14 13.91 -15.27
CA TYR A 137 16.72 15.11 -14.53
C TYR A 137 16.52 16.31 -15.44
N ARG A 138 17.42 16.51 -16.41
CA ARG A 138 17.30 17.59 -17.41
C ARG A 138 15.97 17.52 -18.15
N ASP A 139 15.61 16.35 -18.66
CA ASP A 139 14.32 16.14 -19.36
C ASP A 139 13.13 16.44 -18.45
N LEU A 140 13.23 16.06 -17.18
CA LEU A 140 12.19 16.28 -16.19
C LEU A 140 12.01 17.79 -15.86
N VAL A 141 13.10 18.55 -15.73
CA VAL A 141 13.06 20.01 -15.55
C VAL A 141 12.47 20.70 -16.77
N HIS A 142 12.88 20.32 -17.98
CA HIS A 142 12.27 20.83 -19.21
C HIS A 142 10.75 20.63 -19.23
N TYR A 143 10.29 19.44 -18.83
CA TYR A 143 8.86 19.18 -18.71
C TYR A 143 8.19 20.05 -17.63
N TRP A 144 8.80 20.22 -16.45
CA TRP A 144 8.22 21.05 -15.39
C TRP A 144 7.99 22.50 -15.82
N CYS A 145 8.93 23.06 -16.57
CA CYS A 145 8.86 24.44 -17.06
C CYS A 145 8.01 24.59 -18.33
N SER A 146 7.62 23.49 -18.99
CA SER A 146 6.72 23.52 -20.16
C SER A 146 5.32 24.00 -19.78
N GLU A 147 4.60 24.62 -20.72
CA GLU A 147 3.21 25.07 -20.51
C GLU A 147 2.30 23.91 -20.04
N LYS A 148 2.44 22.73 -20.68
CA LYS A 148 1.71 21.51 -20.32
C LYS A 148 1.99 21.10 -18.86
N GLY A 149 3.27 21.09 -18.46
CA GLY A 149 3.68 20.74 -17.10
C GLY A 149 3.15 21.72 -16.04
N GLN A 150 3.22 23.02 -16.32
CA GLN A 150 2.70 24.06 -15.44
C GLN A 150 1.18 23.98 -15.30
N LYS A 151 0.44 23.79 -16.40
CA LYS A 151 -1.02 23.64 -16.39
C LYS A 151 -1.46 22.46 -15.52
N ILE A 152 -0.87 21.28 -15.71
CA ILE A 152 -1.17 20.08 -14.92
C ILE A 152 -0.81 20.31 -13.44
N SER A 153 0.33 20.94 -13.17
CA SER A 153 0.79 21.27 -11.81
C SER A 153 -0.22 22.17 -11.09
N ASN A 154 -0.75 23.19 -11.76
CA ASN A 154 -1.74 24.13 -11.19
C ASN A 154 -3.09 23.45 -10.92
N ILE A 155 -3.55 22.59 -11.82
CA ILE A 155 -4.76 21.77 -11.60
C ILE A 155 -4.58 20.87 -10.37
N ASN A 156 -3.44 20.19 -10.26
CA ASN A 156 -3.16 19.29 -9.14
C ASN A 156 -3.05 20.04 -7.80
N LYS A 157 -2.42 21.24 -7.78
CA LYS A 157 -2.37 22.12 -6.59
C LYS A 157 -3.80 22.49 -6.13
N ARG A 158 -4.68 22.91 -7.05
CA ARG A 158 -6.09 23.25 -6.76
C ARG A 158 -6.91 22.04 -6.30
N SER A 159 -6.65 20.85 -6.85
CA SER A 159 -7.31 19.63 -6.41
C SER A 159 -6.85 19.21 -5.01
N ARG A 160 -5.54 19.35 -4.72
CA ARG A 160 -4.97 18.99 -3.41
C ARG A 160 -5.45 19.91 -2.30
N SER A 161 -5.68 21.21 -2.57
CA SER A 161 -6.19 22.16 -1.58
C SER A 161 -7.62 21.85 -1.12
N LYS A 162 -8.40 21.12 -1.93
CA LYS A 162 -9.76 20.65 -1.60
C LYS A 162 -9.79 19.33 -0.82
N TYR A 163 -8.64 18.69 -0.60
CA TYR A 163 -8.58 17.39 0.08
C TYR A 163 -8.49 17.57 1.60
N GLU A 164 -9.57 17.20 2.29
CA GLU A 164 -9.79 17.45 3.71
C GLU A 164 -9.86 16.17 4.57
N ASP A 165 -9.97 15.00 3.94
CA ASP A 165 -10.04 13.70 4.64
C ASP A 165 -8.64 13.18 5.00
N LEU A 166 -7.98 13.92 5.88
CA LEU A 166 -6.63 13.62 6.36
C LEU A 166 -6.65 12.51 7.41
N HIS A 167 -5.62 11.66 7.39
CA HIS A 167 -5.36 10.60 8.37
C HIS A 167 -4.03 10.87 9.09
N CYS A 168 -3.82 10.27 10.27
CA CYS A 168 -2.61 10.43 11.10
C CYS A 168 -1.77 9.16 11.26
N MET A 169 -1.86 8.23 10.30
CA MET A 169 -1.16 6.94 10.36
C MET A 169 0.36 7.03 10.14
N GLY A 170 0.86 8.18 9.69
CA GLY A 170 2.27 8.35 9.37
C GLY A 170 2.72 7.40 8.25
N THR A 171 3.83 6.70 8.45
CA THR A 171 4.35 5.70 7.49
C THR A 171 3.64 4.34 7.59
N ASN A 172 2.60 4.20 8.41
CA ASN A 172 1.83 2.97 8.52
C ASN A 172 0.75 2.96 7.43
N ASN A 173 0.72 1.91 6.60
CA ASN A 173 -0.31 1.76 5.57
C ASN A 173 -1.58 1.12 6.15
N LEU A 174 -2.68 1.14 5.40
CA LEU A 174 -3.95 0.57 5.86
C LEU A 174 -3.89 -0.95 6.10
N PRO A 175 -3.39 -1.79 5.18
CA PRO A 175 -3.33 -3.24 5.39
C PRO A 175 -2.57 -3.62 6.67
N ARG A 176 -1.40 -3.02 6.90
CA ARG A 176 -0.63 -3.25 8.12
C ARG A 176 -1.36 -2.73 9.36
N ARG A 177 -1.98 -1.56 9.30
CA ARG A 177 -2.73 -1.03 10.44
C ARG A 177 -3.90 -1.93 10.82
N ILE A 178 -4.63 -2.45 9.82
CA ILE A 178 -5.70 -3.42 10.00
C ILE A 178 -5.15 -4.69 10.65
N HIS A 179 -4.05 -5.24 10.13
CA HIS A 179 -3.39 -6.40 10.71
C HIS A 179 -2.96 -6.18 12.18
N GLU A 180 -2.39 -5.02 12.50
CA GLU A 180 -2.03 -4.64 13.88
C GLU A 180 -3.28 -4.58 14.79
N MET A 181 -4.39 -4.00 14.33
CA MET A 181 -5.65 -3.95 15.07
C MET A 181 -6.24 -5.35 15.28
N THR A 182 -6.26 -6.18 14.23
CA THR A 182 -6.74 -7.56 14.29
C THR A 182 -5.95 -8.41 15.26
N THR A 183 -4.62 -8.28 15.25
CA THR A 183 -3.74 -9.02 16.17
C THR A 183 -4.01 -8.63 17.62
N LYS A 184 -4.16 -7.34 17.92
CA LYS A 184 -4.53 -6.85 19.26
C LYS A 184 -5.90 -7.34 19.72
N ALA A 185 -6.84 -7.46 18.79
CA ALA A 185 -8.18 -7.97 19.02
C ALA A 185 -8.28 -9.51 18.94
N LYS A 186 -7.16 -10.24 19.14
CA LYS A 186 -7.10 -11.72 19.15
C LYS A 186 -7.70 -12.36 17.90
N GLY A 187 -7.48 -11.74 16.74
CA GLY A 187 -7.92 -12.26 15.45
C GLY A 187 -9.24 -11.71 14.93
N VAL A 188 -9.94 -10.86 15.70
CA VAL A 188 -11.17 -10.18 15.25
C VAL A 188 -10.82 -9.00 14.35
N GLN A 189 -11.35 -8.99 13.12
CA GLN A 189 -11.10 -7.91 12.16
C GLN A 189 -11.85 -6.64 12.57
N PRO A 190 -11.20 -5.45 12.54
CA PRO A 190 -11.91 -4.21 12.83
C PRO A 190 -12.89 -3.86 11.72
N SER A 191 -14.04 -3.34 12.10
CA SER A 191 -15.00 -2.74 11.17
C SER A 191 -14.39 -1.55 10.46
N ARG A 192 -14.88 -1.26 9.26
CA ARG A 192 -14.47 -0.09 8.44
C ARG A 192 -14.58 1.23 9.19
N ALA A 193 -15.59 1.28 10.04
CA ALA A 193 -15.89 2.41 10.86
C ALA A 193 -14.85 2.51 12.02
N GLU A 194 -14.49 1.42 12.72
CA GLU A 194 -13.40 1.43 13.71
C GLU A 194 -12.06 1.84 13.09
N ILE A 195 -11.76 1.35 11.88
CA ILE A 195 -10.57 1.76 11.12
C ILE A 195 -10.59 3.28 10.86
N TYR A 196 -11.73 3.86 10.52
CA TYR A 196 -11.82 5.31 10.32
C TYR A 196 -11.49 6.08 11.61
N ILE A 197 -12.02 5.68 12.75
CA ILE A 197 -11.72 6.33 14.04
C ILE A 197 -10.23 6.23 14.34
N ASP A 198 -9.68 5.01 14.29
CA ASP A 198 -8.28 4.75 14.63
C ASP A 198 -7.31 5.56 13.75
N THR A 199 -7.57 5.63 12.45
CA THR A 199 -6.70 6.31 11.48
C THR A 199 -6.80 7.84 11.52
N ARG A 200 -7.80 8.41 12.21
CA ARG A 200 -7.97 9.85 12.44
C ARG A 200 -7.80 10.27 13.91
N THR A 201 -7.45 9.34 14.78
CA THR A 201 -7.18 9.61 16.21
C THR A 201 -5.68 9.58 16.44
N ARG A 202 -5.13 10.68 16.96
CA ARG A 202 -3.71 10.79 17.31
C ARG A 202 -3.44 10.05 18.62
N LYS A 203 -2.15 9.87 18.94
CA LYS A 203 -1.72 9.17 20.17
C LYS A 203 -2.17 9.88 21.46
N ASP A 204 -2.35 11.19 21.40
CA ASP A 204 -2.86 12.02 22.50
C ASP A 204 -4.40 12.02 22.60
N GLY A 205 -5.10 11.27 21.74
CA GLY A 205 -6.56 11.20 21.68
C GLY A 205 -7.21 12.31 20.85
N SER A 206 -6.46 13.32 20.38
CA SER A 206 -7.02 14.36 19.52
C SER A 206 -7.35 13.84 18.12
N ILE A 207 -8.41 14.39 17.51
CA ILE A 207 -8.83 14.04 16.16
C ILE A 207 -8.18 14.99 15.14
N VAL A 208 -7.77 14.46 13.99
CA VAL A 208 -6.95 15.20 13.01
C VAL A 208 -7.64 16.45 12.46
N THR A 209 -8.95 16.42 12.24
CA THR A 209 -9.73 17.52 11.67
C THR A 209 -11.12 17.63 12.31
N GLU A 210 -11.68 18.83 12.34
CA GLU A 210 -13.07 19.07 12.80
C GLU A 210 -14.10 18.25 12.00
N LYS A 211 -13.90 18.12 10.69
CA LYS A 211 -14.75 17.27 9.84
C LYS A 211 -14.69 15.81 10.24
N ALA A 212 -13.54 15.30 10.69
CA ALA A 212 -13.44 13.95 11.21
C ALA A 212 -14.17 13.83 12.56
N VAL A 213 -14.14 14.84 13.43
CA VAL A 213 -14.92 14.88 14.68
C VAL A 213 -16.41 14.70 14.40
N ILE A 214 -16.98 15.53 13.51
CA ILE A 214 -18.40 15.48 13.14
C ILE A 214 -18.80 14.08 12.68
N VAL A 215 -18.01 13.48 11.78
CA VAL A 215 -18.27 12.13 11.25
C VAL A 215 -18.21 11.07 12.35
N ILE A 216 -17.26 11.18 13.28
CA ILE A 216 -17.11 10.24 14.38
C ILE A 216 -18.31 10.35 15.33
N ASP A 217 -18.78 11.56 15.62
CA ASP A 217 -19.92 11.80 16.50
C ASP A 217 -21.25 11.36 15.88
N GLU A 218 -21.49 11.67 14.60
CA GLU A 218 -22.64 11.13 13.85
C GLU A 218 -22.66 9.60 13.85
N ARG A 219 -21.48 8.99 13.72
CA ARG A 219 -21.34 7.55 13.77
C ARG A 219 -21.66 6.99 15.15
N LYS A 220 -21.19 7.62 16.24
CA LYS A 220 -21.53 7.21 17.61
C LYS A 220 -23.03 7.23 17.84
N LYS A 221 -23.73 8.27 17.37
CA LYS A 221 -25.21 8.37 17.44
C LYS A 221 -25.89 7.20 16.73
N LYS A 222 -25.51 6.91 15.48
CA LYS A 222 -26.07 5.78 14.71
C LYS A 222 -25.82 4.41 15.33
N MET A 223 -24.74 4.26 16.08
CA MET A 223 -24.43 3.01 16.79
C MET A 223 -25.39 2.80 17.97
N VAL A 224 -25.63 3.84 18.78
CA VAL A 224 -26.60 3.82 19.89
C VAL A 224 -28.03 3.58 19.40
N GLU A 225 -28.42 4.19 18.27
CA GLU A 225 -29.73 3.98 17.64
C GLU A 225 -29.91 2.53 17.16
N ALA A 226 -28.85 1.92 16.61
CA ALA A 226 -28.88 0.53 16.16
C ALA A 226 -28.99 -0.47 17.33
N GLU A 227 -28.26 -0.23 18.42
CA GLU A 227 -28.33 -1.04 19.65
C GLU A 227 -29.71 -0.98 20.30
N SER A 228 -30.37 0.19 20.27
CA SER A 228 -31.70 0.40 20.84
C SER A 228 -32.83 -0.27 20.04
N SER A 229 -32.60 -0.60 18.78
CA SER A 229 -33.63 -1.14 17.87
C SER A 229 -33.73 -2.68 17.85
N GLN A 230 -32.99 -3.39 18.71
CA GLN A 230 -32.84 -4.87 18.69
C GLN A 230 -32.57 -5.47 17.29
N ASN A 231 -32.02 -4.69 16.36
CA ASN A 231 -31.65 -5.18 15.04
C ASN A 231 -30.25 -5.81 15.14
N LEU A 232 -30.18 -6.96 15.82
CA LEU A 232 -29.00 -7.79 16.05
C LEU A 232 -28.58 -8.53 14.77
N GLN A 233 -28.39 -7.80 13.67
CA GLN A 233 -27.39 -8.23 12.70
C GLN A 233 -26.07 -7.70 13.21
N SER A 234 -25.19 -8.62 13.59
CA SER A 234 -23.81 -8.35 13.99
C SER A 234 -23.18 -7.33 13.05
N THR A 235 -23.16 -6.06 13.47
CA THR A 235 -22.58 -4.94 12.70
C THR A 235 -21.06 -5.06 12.56
N GLN A 236 -20.47 -6.12 13.13
CA GLN A 236 -19.09 -6.52 12.95
C GLN A 236 -18.82 -7.25 11.61
N ASP A 237 -19.83 -7.86 10.98
CA ASP A 237 -19.60 -8.90 9.94
C ASP A 237 -20.14 -8.57 8.53
N SER A 238 -20.40 -7.30 8.24
CA SER A 238 -20.94 -6.94 6.93
C SER A 238 -19.83 -6.58 5.93
N THR A 239 -19.48 -7.54 5.05
CA THR A 239 -18.83 -7.23 3.76
C THR A 239 -19.76 -6.40 2.85
N ASP A 240 -21.01 -6.15 3.26
CA ASP A 240 -21.90 -5.19 2.62
C ASP A 240 -21.50 -3.75 3.02
N TRP A 241 -20.44 -3.29 2.34
CA TRP A 241 -19.94 -1.92 2.40
C TRP A 241 -20.93 -0.90 1.84
N THR A 242 -22.05 -1.32 1.24
CA THR A 242 -23.09 -0.39 0.78
C THR A 242 -24.01 0.05 1.93
N ASN A 243 -24.19 -0.80 2.95
CA ASN A 243 -25.11 -0.53 4.06
C ASN A 243 -24.46 -0.49 5.45
N ASP A 244 -23.14 -0.61 5.57
CA ASP A 244 -22.48 -0.49 6.87
C ASP A 244 -22.66 0.91 7.50
N ILE A 245 -22.35 1.01 8.80
CA ILE A 245 -22.50 2.27 9.56
C ILE A 245 -21.69 3.41 8.92
N TYR A 246 -20.53 3.10 8.34
CA TYR A 246 -19.68 4.10 7.69
C TYR A 246 -20.35 4.68 6.43
N SER A 247 -20.93 3.85 5.57
CA SER A 247 -21.66 4.27 4.37
C SER A 247 -22.91 5.06 4.72
N LYS A 248 -23.59 4.70 5.83
CA LYS A 248 -24.72 5.50 6.34
C LYS A 248 -24.31 6.92 6.70
N VAL A 249 -23.07 7.18 7.10
CA VAL A 249 -22.57 8.52 7.47
C VAL A 249 -21.93 9.24 6.29
N LYS A 250 -21.05 8.56 5.55
CA LYS A 250 -20.25 9.16 4.46
C LYS A 250 -20.86 9.01 3.06
N GLY A 251 -22.02 8.37 2.96
CA GLY A 251 -22.67 8.04 1.71
C GLY A 251 -22.02 6.85 0.98
N PRO A 252 -22.59 6.43 -0.15
CA PRO A 252 -22.15 5.25 -0.90
C PRO A 252 -20.71 5.39 -1.40
N GLU A 253 -20.06 4.24 -1.62
CA GLU A 253 -18.72 4.18 -2.20
C GLU A 253 -18.72 4.50 -3.70
N LYS A 254 -17.56 4.92 -4.20
CA LYS A 254 -17.36 5.14 -5.64
C LYS A 254 -16.87 3.84 -6.29
N ARG A 255 -17.22 3.64 -7.56
CA ARG A 255 -16.79 2.45 -8.35
C ARG A 255 -15.28 2.24 -8.25
N GLY A 256 -14.86 1.02 -7.88
CA GLY A 256 -13.45 0.61 -7.83
C GLY A 256 -12.65 1.17 -6.65
N ARG A 257 -13.26 1.82 -5.65
CA ARG A 257 -12.58 2.26 -4.43
C ARG A 257 -13.49 2.17 -3.23
N VAL A 258 -12.99 1.54 -2.16
CA VAL A 258 -13.67 1.47 -0.88
C VAL A 258 -12.81 2.16 0.17
N ARG A 259 -13.39 3.15 0.86
CA ARG A 259 -12.69 3.88 1.91
C ARG A 259 -12.31 2.95 3.06
N CYS A 260 -11.18 3.23 3.71
CA CYS A 260 -10.65 2.53 4.90
C CYS A 260 -10.19 1.06 4.73
N LEU A 261 -10.18 0.48 3.53
CA LEU A 261 -9.78 -0.92 3.32
C LEU A 261 -8.50 -1.12 2.49
N GLY A 262 -7.71 -0.07 2.28
CA GLY A 262 -6.49 -0.17 1.47
C GLY A 262 -6.77 -0.28 -0.03
N LYS A 263 -5.90 -0.99 -0.76
CA LYS A 263 -6.10 -1.26 -2.19
C LYS A 263 -6.95 -2.52 -2.35
N LEU A 264 -7.94 -2.43 -3.22
CA LEU A 264 -8.84 -3.53 -3.53
C LEU A 264 -8.76 -3.87 -5.03
N PRO A 265 -8.92 -5.15 -5.40
CA PRO A 265 -9.07 -5.52 -6.80
C PRO A 265 -10.34 -4.88 -7.39
N HIS A 266 -10.30 -4.57 -8.68
CA HIS A 266 -11.36 -3.83 -9.37
C HIS A 266 -12.73 -4.53 -9.34
N GLN A 267 -12.74 -5.86 -9.11
CA GLN A 267 -13.94 -6.70 -9.01
C GLN A 267 -14.46 -6.85 -7.57
N ALA A 268 -13.70 -6.48 -6.54
CA ALA A 268 -14.18 -6.58 -5.15
C ALA A 268 -15.31 -5.58 -4.83
N SER A 269 -15.50 -4.53 -5.63
CA SER A 269 -16.63 -3.61 -5.43
C SER A 269 -17.99 -4.17 -5.88
N SER A 270 -18.03 -5.33 -6.55
CA SER A 270 -19.26 -5.93 -7.09
C SER A 270 -19.62 -7.29 -6.49
N SER A 271 -18.75 -7.90 -5.69
CA SER A 271 -18.94 -9.27 -5.21
C SER A 271 -19.02 -9.31 -3.69
N GLN A 272 -20.24 -9.53 -3.18
CA GLN A 272 -20.51 -9.90 -1.80
C GLN A 272 -19.89 -11.27 -1.52
N SER A 273 -18.59 -11.31 -1.20
CA SER A 273 -17.97 -12.54 -0.68
C SER A 273 -18.31 -12.67 0.80
N SER A 274 -19.03 -13.73 1.16
CA SER A 274 -19.41 -14.07 2.52
C SER A 274 -18.19 -14.37 3.38
N TYR A 275 -18.24 -13.96 4.65
CA TYR A 275 -17.20 -14.15 5.67
C TYR A 275 -16.68 -15.60 5.78
N THR A 276 -17.50 -16.60 5.44
CA THR A 276 -17.12 -18.02 5.36
C THR A 276 -15.94 -18.24 4.41
N ASN A 277 -15.96 -17.60 3.24
CA ASN A 277 -14.87 -17.71 2.26
C ASN A 277 -13.60 -17.04 2.77
N ASN A 278 -13.70 -15.93 3.51
CA ASN A 278 -12.54 -15.24 4.07
C ASN A 278 -11.90 -16.04 5.23
N ARG A 279 -12.70 -16.74 6.04
CA ARG A 279 -12.21 -17.59 7.14
C ARG A 279 -11.56 -18.87 6.63
N ILE A 280 -12.15 -19.47 5.61
CA ILE A 280 -11.58 -20.61 4.87
C ILE A 280 -10.28 -20.17 4.20
N GLN A 281 -10.28 -19.07 3.45
CA GLN A 281 -9.06 -18.51 2.84
C GLN A 281 -7.97 -18.21 3.88
N LYS A 282 -8.33 -17.71 5.06
CA LYS A 282 -7.37 -17.46 6.14
C LYS A 282 -6.75 -18.76 6.67
N LEU A 283 -7.55 -19.81 6.80
CA LEU A 283 -7.07 -21.14 7.20
C LEU A 283 -6.23 -21.78 6.10
N GLU A 284 -6.64 -21.67 4.84
CA GLU A 284 -5.88 -22.11 3.67
C GLU A 284 -4.54 -21.36 3.57
N ASN A 285 -4.53 -20.05 3.81
CA ASN A 285 -3.31 -19.26 3.85
C ASN A 285 -2.42 -19.70 5.02
N LEU A 286 -2.94 -19.88 6.23
CA LEU A 286 -2.14 -20.35 7.38
C LEU A 286 -1.56 -21.75 7.13
N LEU A 287 -2.33 -22.64 6.52
CA LEU A 287 -1.87 -23.96 6.12
C LEU A 287 -0.79 -23.84 5.03
N GLY A 288 -1.00 -23.00 4.02
CA GLY A 288 -0.01 -22.67 3.00
C GLY A 288 1.28 -22.08 3.58
N ASN A 289 1.20 -21.20 4.58
CA ASN A 289 2.34 -20.65 5.33
C ASN A 289 3.11 -21.77 6.02
N LEU A 290 2.41 -22.66 6.72
CA LEU A 290 3.04 -23.78 7.40
C LEU A 290 3.71 -24.73 6.40
N VAL A 291 3.00 -25.10 5.32
CA VAL A 291 3.51 -25.96 4.25
C VAL A 291 4.72 -25.35 3.58
N ALA A 292 4.68 -24.06 3.23
CA ALA A 292 5.81 -23.36 2.61
C ALA A 292 7.03 -23.30 3.54
N VAL A 293 6.84 -23.02 4.83
CA VAL A 293 7.92 -23.02 5.83
C VAL A 293 8.51 -24.42 5.99
N LEU A 294 7.67 -25.46 6.03
CA LEU A 294 8.12 -26.85 6.13
C LEU A 294 8.88 -27.30 4.87
N LYS A 295 8.39 -26.96 3.66
CA LYS A 295 9.08 -27.24 2.39
C LYS A 295 10.47 -26.60 2.33
N VAL A 296 10.62 -25.41 2.92
CA VAL A 296 11.88 -24.68 2.94
C VAL A 296 12.85 -25.25 3.98
N LEU A 297 12.38 -25.49 5.21
CA LEU A 297 13.25 -25.93 6.31
C LEU A 297 13.65 -27.40 6.22
N PHE A 298 12.85 -28.22 5.56
CA PHE A 298 13.02 -29.67 5.49
C PHE A 298 13.15 -30.18 4.04
N ALA A 299 13.67 -29.34 3.14
CA ALA A 299 13.78 -29.66 1.71
C ALA A 299 14.55 -30.97 1.43
N GLU A 300 15.51 -31.33 2.27
CA GLU A 300 16.32 -32.56 2.15
C GLU A 300 15.76 -33.76 2.95
N ASP A 301 14.66 -33.60 3.70
CA ASP A 301 14.05 -34.67 4.48
C ASP A 301 12.98 -35.42 3.64
N PRO A 302 13.24 -36.68 3.22
CA PRO A 302 12.33 -37.43 2.37
C PRO A 302 10.99 -37.76 3.04
N GLN A 303 10.96 -37.87 4.37
CA GLN A 303 9.73 -38.20 5.11
C GLN A 303 8.82 -36.99 5.22
N ILE A 304 9.38 -35.80 5.44
CA ILE A 304 8.59 -34.57 5.50
C ILE A 304 8.07 -34.21 4.10
N ASN A 305 8.86 -34.42 3.06
CA ASN A 305 8.41 -34.21 1.68
C ASN A 305 7.24 -35.12 1.28
N GLN A 306 7.24 -36.40 1.68
CA GLN A 306 6.09 -37.29 1.46
C GLN A 306 4.81 -36.82 2.18
N VAL A 307 4.94 -36.30 3.40
CA VAL A 307 3.79 -35.76 4.14
C VAL A 307 3.26 -34.50 3.47
N LEU A 308 4.14 -33.65 2.94
CA LEU A 308 3.75 -32.42 2.24
C LEU A 308 3.10 -32.72 0.88
N GLU A 309 3.56 -33.72 0.14
CA GLU A 309 2.91 -34.20 -1.10
C GLU A 309 1.50 -34.74 -0.86
N ALA A 310 1.26 -35.39 0.29
CA ALA A 310 -0.06 -35.88 0.66
C ALA A 310 -1.04 -34.78 1.09
N ILE A 311 -0.53 -33.62 1.52
CA ILE A 311 -1.35 -32.43 1.86
C ILE A 311 -1.76 -31.66 0.60
N ASP A 312 -1.00 -31.78 -0.49
CA ASP A 312 -1.27 -31.11 -1.78
C ASP A 312 -2.28 -31.88 -2.69
N GLN A 313 -2.69 -33.11 -2.33
CA GLN A 313 -3.70 -33.93 -3.05
C GLN A 313 -5.13 -33.70 -2.56
#